data_AF-A0A2E8S2T7-F1
#
_entry.id   AF-A0A2E8S2T7-F1
#
_cell.length_a   1.000
_cell.length_b   1.000
_cell.length_c   1.000
_cell.angle_alpha   90.00
_cell.angle_beta   90.00
_cell.angle_gamma   90.00
#
_symmetry.space_group_name_H-M   'P 1'
#
loop_
_entity.id
_entity.type
_entity.pdbx_description
1 polymer ?
#
loop_
_entity_poly.entity_id
_entity_poly.type
_entity_poly.pdbx_seq_one_letter_code
_entity_poly.pdbx_strand_id
1 'polypeptide(L)'
;MRFVPYILTVFLLLGSGNLFAEDTTDTSETSDATGDIPCGSVSFEGCCSQNAVFFCFEDSLQVLNCPNNQPCGWGGDLGYYDCDTDGEAEPTNTHPYLCPGEECEPYCEGRECGPNLCGGTCGACPEGTACDFGTYSCVEVESCGDVTPMGCCSGDTVQFCNADGILNIVNCAQESDPEKTTCGWVDFSEATGFYACTNEATAEPTGAVPMECPASACLPDCTGKECGDDGCGGSCGGCLAPAICNANNECEGPEPNPDTTSTDPGTTGSDAGSGDQNTPEDATPNDGSSYSEGGPINPPSSGSSGGCNRSDAPVPFGALLLLSIVFGWLLTRRRFTQP
;
A
#
# COMPACT_ATOMS: atom_id res chain seq x y z
N MET A 1 76.47 37.93 -30.55
CA MET A 1 75.49 38.98 -30.90
C MET A 1 75.37 39.02 -32.42
N ARG A 2 74.29 38.49 -32.98
CA ARG A 2 74.05 38.46 -34.42
C ARG A 2 72.59 38.85 -34.69
N PHE A 3 72.44 39.76 -35.64
CA PHE A 3 71.24 40.43 -36.11
C PHE A 3 71.20 40.23 -37.63
N VAL A 4 70.02 39.86 -38.19
CA VAL A 4 69.55 40.02 -39.60
C VAL A 4 70.26 39.10 -40.66
N PRO A 5 69.71 38.76 -41.88
CA PRO A 5 68.48 39.18 -42.60
C PRO A 5 67.54 38.12 -43.21
N TYR A 6 66.33 38.61 -43.55
CA TYR A 6 65.45 38.26 -44.68
C TYR A 6 66.13 38.44 -46.06
N ILE A 7 65.99 37.51 -47.03
CA ILE A 7 65.89 37.74 -48.50
C ILE A 7 65.33 36.46 -49.21
N LEU A 8 64.13 36.59 -49.79
CA LEU A 8 63.72 36.29 -51.19
C LEU A 8 63.89 34.88 -51.82
N THR A 9 62.78 34.24 -52.22
CA THR A 9 62.52 33.86 -53.64
C THR A 9 61.04 33.55 -53.95
N VAL A 10 60.63 34.00 -55.14
CA VAL A 10 59.32 34.02 -55.82
C VAL A 10 59.13 32.77 -56.68
N PHE A 11 57.91 32.26 -56.88
CA PHE A 11 57.36 31.64 -58.12
C PHE A 11 55.84 31.41 -57.91
N LEU A 12 54.90 32.22 -58.42
CA LEU A 12 54.33 32.29 -59.78
C LEU A 12 53.88 30.93 -60.38
N LEU A 13 52.56 30.70 -60.42
CA LEU A 13 51.72 30.33 -61.59
C LEU A 13 50.60 29.31 -61.30
N LEU A 14 49.37 29.78 -61.55
CA LEU A 14 48.27 29.16 -62.31
C LEU A 14 47.87 27.69 -62.06
N GLY A 15 46.57 27.48 -61.83
CA GLY A 15 45.91 26.25 -62.29
C GLY A 15 44.63 25.84 -61.55
N SER A 16 43.50 26.40 -62.00
CA SER A 16 42.23 25.70 -62.30
C SER A 16 41.59 24.73 -61.30
N GLY A 17 40.34 25.01 -60.89
CA GLY A 17 39.39 23.94 -60.62
C GLY A 17 38.26 24.26 -59.65
N ASN A 18 37.07 24.51 -60.21
CA ASN A 18 35.73 24.26 -59.65
C ASN A 18 35.32 24.96 -58.34
N LEU A 19 34.61 26.09 -58.51
CA LEU A 19 33.46 26.40 -57.68
C LEU A 19 32.31 25.46 -58.07
N PHE A 20 31.96 24.51 -57.20
CA PHE A 20 30.60 23.97 -57.12
C PHE A 20 30.07 24.28 -55.74
N ALA A 21 28.84 24.79 -55.72
CA ALA A 21 28.12 25.27 -54.56
C ALA A 21 27.97 24.18 -53.49
N GLU A 22 28.27 24.54 -52.25
CA GLU A 22 27.77 23.81 -51.08
C GLU A 22 26.35 24.32 -50.82
N ASP A 23 25.40 23.51 -51.28
CA ASP A 23 23.99 23.57 -50.91
C ASP A 23 23.86 23.12 -49.45
N THR A 24 23.24 23.98 -48.66
CA THR A 24 22.89 23.72 -47.26
C THR A 24 21.72 22.74 -47.22
N THR A 25 22.01 21.46 -47.06
CA THR A 25 21.03 20.51 -46.55
C THR A 25 21.67 19.66 -45.46
N ASP A 26 21.27 20.00 -44.23
CA ASP A 26 20.74 19.02 -43.28
C ASP A 26 21.66 17.82 -43.01
N THR A 27 22.65 18.03 -42.15
CA THR A 27 23.16 16.91 -41.34
C THR A 27 22.14 16.63 -40.25
N SER A 28 21.13 15.83 -40.61
CA SER A 28 20.60 14.83 -39.69
C SER A 28 21.81 14.04 -39.19
N GLU A 29 22.30 14.36 -38.00
CA GLU A 29 23.26 13.51 -37.34
C GLU A 29 22.62 12.13 -37.18
N THR A 30 23.29 11.19 -37.82
CA THR A 30 22.98 9.77 -37.83
C THR A 30 22.93 9.27 -36.39
N SER A 31 21.71 8.99 -35.93
CA SER A 31 21.43 8.20 -34.74
C SER A 31 22.21 6.90 -34.82
N ASP A 32 23.25 6.78 -34.00
CA ASP A 32 23.84 5.49 -33.67
C ASP A 32 22.73 4.65 -33.03
N ALA A 33 22.56 3.42 -33.52
CA ALA A 33 21.39 2.59 -33.22
C ALA A 33 21.55 1.78 -31.93
N THR A 34 22.13 2.38 -30.89
CA THR A 34 21.83 2.01 -29.51
C THR A 34 20.81 3.04 -29.04
N GLY A 35 19.59 2.59 -28.74
CA GLY A 35 18.43 3.44 -28.44
C GLY A 35 18.52 4.19 -27.11
N ASP A 36 19.65 4.81 -26.82
CA ASP A 36 19.90 5.59 -25.62
C ASP A 36 19.27 6.97 -25.76
N ILE A 37 18.32 7.26 -24.89
CA ILE A 37 17.65 8.57 -24.82
C ILE A 37 18.57 9.48 -24.00
N PRO A 38 19.01 10.65 -24.50
CA PRO A 38 19.87 11.54 -23.71
C PRO A 38 19.13 12.09 -22.48
N CYS A 39 19.85 12.28 -21.37
CA CYS A 39 19.25 12.70 -20.09
C CYS A 39 18.55 14.07 -20.09
N GLY A 40 18.95 14.98 -20.99
CA GLY A 40 18.46 16.36 -20.98
C GLY A 40 18.78 17.05 -19.65
N SER A 41 17.74 17.45 -18.91
CA SER A 41 17.84 18.11 -17.60
C SER A 41 17.48 17.21 -16.40
N VAL A 42 17.28 15.91 -16.63
CA VAL A 42 17.03 14.93 -15.55
C VAL A 42 18.35 14.58 -14.88
N SER A 43 18.39 14.59 -13.54
CA SER A 43 19.58 14.26 -12.75
C SER A 43 19.62 12.77 -12.36
N PHE A 44 20.66 12.37 -11.62
CA PHE A 44 20.79 11.00 -11.11
C PHE A 44 19.73 10.67 -10.04
N GLU A 45 19.36 11.66 -9.22
CA GLU A 45 18.30 11.54 -8.21
C GLU A 45 16.92 11.29 -8.86
N GLY A 46 16.77 11.71 -10.11
CA GLY A 46 15.60 11.44 -10.93
C GLY A 46 14.41 12.35 -10.64
N CYS A 47 13.28 11.98 -11.24
CA CYS A 47 11.99 12.63 -11.13
C CYS A 47 10.88 11.63 -11.47
N CYS A 48 9.68 11.92 -11.02
CA CYS A 48 8.47 11.19 -11.35
C CYS A 48 7.77 11.80 -12.57
N SER A 49 7.30 10.94 -13.46
CA SER A 49 6.31 11.28 -14.48
C SER A 49 5.26 10.19 -14.48
N GLN A 50 4.01 10.59 -14.21
CA GLN A 50 2.89 9.66 -14.03
C GLN A 50 3.21 8.58 -12.98
N ASN A 51 3.37 7.32 -13.41
CA ASN A 51 3.66 6.18 -12.56
C ASN A 51 5.05 5.57 -12.84
N ALA A 52 6.00 6.40 -13.28
CA ALA A 52 7.35 5.98 -13.59
C ALA A 52 8.39 6.96 -13.05
N VAL A 53 9.52 6.41 -12.63
CA VAL A 53 10.73 7.15 -12.26
C VAL A 53 11.60 7.31 -13.51
N PHE A 54 12.05 8.52 -13.76
CA PHE A 54 13.04 8.84 -14.78
C PHE A 54 14.31 9.30 -14.07
N PHE A 55 15.45 8.72 -14.43
CA PHE A 55 16.74 9.12 -13.84
C PHE A 55 17.87 9.02 -14.86
N CYS A 56 18.89 9.86 -14.70
CA CYS A 56 20.05 9.86 -15.58
C CYS A 56 21.14 8.93 -15.03
N PHE A 57 21.56 7.96 -15.84
CA PHE A 57 22.68 7.09 -15.50
C PHE A 57 23.59 6.92 -16.72
N GLU A 58 24.89 7.20 -16.55
CA GLU A 58 25.89 7.12 -17.61
C GLU A 58 25.48 7.87 -18.91
N ASP A 59 24.95 9.09 -18.76
CA ASP A 59 24.44 9.95 -19.84
C ASP A 59 23.24 9.39 -20.64
N SER A 60 22.65 8.28 -20.17
CA SER A 60 21.45 7.65 -20.74
C SER A 60 20.28 7.77 -19.76
N LEU A 61 19.14 8.25 -20.25
CA LEU A 61 17.89 8.37 -19.50
C LEU A 61 17.31 6.97 -19.27
N GLN A 62 17.23 6.60 -18.01
CA GLN A 62 16.62 5.37 -17.56
C GLN A 62 15.17 5.63 -17.15
N VAL A 63 14.32 4.63 -17.39
CA VAL A 63 12.89 4.67 -17.03
C VAL A 63 12.56 3.42 -16.23
N LEU A 64 12.05 3.61 -15.01
CA LEU A 64 11.55 2.55 -14.15
C LEU A 64 10.04 2.73 -13.99
N ASN A 65 9.25 1.84 -14.58
CA ASN A 65 7.79 1.85 -14.43
C ASN A 65 7.40 1.19 -13.10
N CYS A 66 6.64 1.88 -12.28
CA CYS A 66 6.24 1.38 -10.97
C CYS A 66 5.13 0.32 -11.12
N PRO A 67 5.34 -0.92 -10.63
CA PRO A 67 4.37 -1.99 -10.77
C PRO A 67 3.14 -1.77 -9.88
N ASN A 68 2.04 -2.48 -10.17
CA ASN A 68 0.83 -2.54 -9.33
C ASN A 68 0.22 -1.17 -8.96
N ASN A 69 0.45 -0.14 -9.79
CA ASN A 69 -0.02 1.23 -9.51
C ASN A 69 0.56 1.80 -8.19
N GLN A 70 1.73 1.29 -7.76
CA GLN A 70 2.51 1.90 -6.69
C GLN A 70 2.97 3.29 -7.14
N PRO A 71 2.88 4.30 -6.26
CA PRO A 71 3.24 5.66 -6.62
C PRO A 71 4.77 5.81 -6.71
N CYS A 72 5.22 6.58 -7.69
CA CYS A 72 6.59 7.09 -7.71
C CYS A 72 6.74 8.18 -6.65
N GLY A 73 7.83 8.18 -5.89
CA GLY A 73 8.05 9.18 -4.84
C GLY A 73 9.47 9.17 -4.28
N TRP A 74 9.73 10.09 -3.36
CA TRP A 74 11.07 10.32 -2.81
C TRP A 74 11.43 9.31 -1.73
N GLY A 75 12.52 8.55 -1.94
CA GLY A 75 13.11 7.69 -0.93
C GLY A 75 14.05 8.48 -0.02
N GLY A 76 13.57 8.96 1.14
CA GLY A 76 14.36 9.78 2.07
C GLY A 76 15.72 9.20 2.47
N ASP A 77 15.75 7.89 2.74
CA ASP A 77 16.98 7.16 3.10
C ASP A 77 17.89 6.89 1.89
N LEU A 78 17.33 6.90 0.68
CA LEU A 78 18.00 6.58 -0.58
C LEU A 78 18.58 7.83 -1.24
N GLY A 79 17.92 8.98 -1.07
CA GLY A 79 18.31 10.26 -1.70
C GLY A 79 17.97 10.36 -3.18
N TYR A 80 17.00 9.57 -3.66
CA TYR A 80 16.52 9.58 -5.04
C TYR A 80 15.03 9.15 -5.12
N TYR A 81 14.40 9.39 -6.27
CA TYR A 81 13.03 8.95 -6.55
C TYR A 81 12.96 7.46 -6.89
N ASP A 82 12.01 6.74 -6.32
CA ASP A 82 11.81 5.30 -6.54
C ASP A 82 10.32 4.92 -6.48
N CYS A 83 10.00 3.68 -6.88
CA CYS A 83 8.65 3.12 -6.93
C CYS A 83 8.16 2.49 -5.61
N ASP A 84 9.08 2.18 -4.70
CA ASP A 84 8.77 1.58 -3.40
C ASP A 84 8.72 2.66 -2.30
N THR A 85 7.90 3.69 -2.53
CA THR A 85 7.73 4.83 -1.62
C THR A 85 6.26 5.21 -1.46
N ASP A 86 5.99 6.16 -0.56
CA ASP A 86 4.63 6.65 -0.29
C ASP A 86 4.12 7.65 -1.34
N GLY A 87 4.90 7.91 -2.40
CA GLY A 87 4.50 8.82 -3.49
C GLY A 87 4.72 10.30 -3.21
N GLU A 88 5.44 10.63 -2.15
CA GLU A 88 5.66 12.00 -1.70
C GLU A 88 6.79 12.69 -2.46
N ALA A 89 6.73 14.03 -2.53
CA ALA A 89 7.83 14.84 -3.05
C ALA A 89 8.99 14.94 -2.07
N GLU A 90 10.17 15.26 -2.60
CA GLU A 90 11.33 15.56 -1.77
C GLU A 90 11.06 16.77 -0.86
N PRO A 91 11.26 16.67 0.47
CA PRO A 91 10.80 17.68 1.43
C PRO A 91 11.38 19.09 1.26
N THR A 92 12.60 19.21 0.74
CA THR A 92 13.27 20.50 0.53
C THR A 92 13.01 21.09 -0.86
N ASN A 93 12.36 20.34 -1.74
CA ASN A 93 12.14 20.66 -3.15
C ASN A 93 13.44 21.05 -3.89
N THR A 94 14.58 20.50 -3.46
CA THR A 94 15.86 20.59 -4.16
C THR A 94 15.84 19.70 -5.42
N HIS A 95 15.14 18.56 -5.33
CA HIS A 95 14.90 17.65 -6.46
C HIS A 95 13.40 17.66 -6.78
N PRO A 96 12.96 18.36 -7.85
CA PRO A 96 11.54 18.45 -8.16
C PRO A 96 10.91 17.08 -8.41
N TYR A 97 9.70 16.88 -7.89
CA TYR A 97 8.95 15.65 -8.13
C TYR A 97 8.68 15.42 -9.61
N LEU A 98 8.32 16.47 -10.36
CA LEU A 98 8.01 16.35 -11.78
C LEU A 98 9.24 16.47 -12.66
N CYS A 99 9.26 15.67 -13.72
CA CYS A 99 10.29 15.77 -14.73
C CYS A 99 10.22 17.11 -15.51
N PRO A 100 11.37 17.65 -15.94
CA PRO A 100 11.41 18.96 -16.59
C PRO A 100 10.54 19.04 -17.85
N GLY A 101 9.69 20.07 -17.92
CA GLY A 101 8.80 20.31 -19.06
C GLY A 101 7.43 19.64 -18.94
N GLU A 102 7.16 18.92 -17.86
CA GLU A 102 5.83 18.36 -17.60
C GLU A 102 4.99 19.27 -16.71
N GLU A 103 3.70 19.35 -17.05
CA GLU A 103 2.66 19.87 -16.18
C GLU A 103 1.88 18.67 -15.62
N CYS A 104 1.63 18.66 -14.32
CA CYS A 104 0.90 17.57 -13.68
C CYS A 104 -0.48 18.05 -13.24
N GLU A 105 -1.50 17.30 -13.65
CA GLU A 105 -2.87 17.46 -13.17
C GLU A 105 -3.07 16.48 -12.01
N PRO A 106 -3.28 16.96 -10.76
CA PRO A 106 -3.47 16.10 -9.60
C PRO A 106 -4.64 15.13 -9.80
N TYR A 107 -4.38 13.83 -9.65
CA TYR A 107 -5.40 12.79 -9.79
C TYR A 107 -5.88 12.30 -8.43
N CYS A 108 -7.08 12.74 -8.03
CA CYS A 108 -7.72 12.38 -6.76
C CYS A 108 -9.09 11.70 -6.94
N GLU A 109 -9.49 11.38 -8.17
CA GLU A 109 -10.82 10.78 -8.40
C GLU A 109 -10.89 9.39 -7.75
N GLY A 110 -11.84 9.25 -6.81
CA GLY A 110 -12.02 8.02 -6.04
C GLY A 110 -11.04 7.82 -4.88
N ARG A 111 -10.24 8.84 -4.52
CA ARG A 111 -9.31 8.80 -3.36
C ARG A 111 -9.77 9.77 -2.28
N GLU A 112 -9.88 9.27 -1.05
CA GLU A 112 -10.13 10.10 0.14
C GLU A 112 -8.83 10.64 0.76
N CYS A 113 -7.75 9.90 0.57
CA CYS A 113 -6.42 10.14 1.13
C CYS A 113 -5.32 9.61 0.18
N GLY A 114 -4.05 9.93 0.46
CA GLY A 114 -2.88 9.38 -0.24
C GLY A 114 -2.33 10.29 -1.34
N PRO A 115 -1.34 9.86 -2.14
CA PRO A 115 -0.68 10.72 -3.12
C PRO A 115 -1.60 11.11 -4.28
N ASN A 116 -1.43 12.33 -4.79
CA ASN A 116 -2.15 12.86 -5.96
C ASN A 116 -1.40 12.64 -7.29
N LEU A 117 -0.32 11.83 -7.26
CA LEU A 117 0.58 11.51 -8.38
C LEU A 117 1.35 12.71 -8.95
N CYS A 118 1.29 13.86 -8.29
CA CYS A 118 2.01 15.10 -8.64
C CYS A 118 2.91 15.60 -7.49
N GLY A 119 3.31 14.70 -6.58
CA GLY A 119 4.16 15.05 -5.44
C GLY A 119 3.44 15.81 -4.32
N GLY A 120 2.11 15.70 -4.26
CA GLY A 120 1.34 16.11 -3.11
C GLY A 120 0.30 15.05 -2.76
N THR A 121 -0.63 15.39 -1.85
CA THR A 121 -1.65 14.47 -1.37
C THR A 121 -3.06 14.83 -1.84
N CYS A 122 -3.93 13.83 -1.92
CA CYS A 122 -5.37 13.93 -2.08
C CYS A 122 -6.01 13.88 -0.70
N GLY A 123 -6.46 15.02 -0.16
CA GLY A 123 -7.14 15.03 1.13
C GLY A 123 -6.24 14.72 2.33
N ALA A 124 -6.87 14.59 3.50
CA ALA A 124 -6.25 14.19 4.76
C ALA A 124 -7.29 13.46 5.59
N CYS A 125 -6.87 12.40 6.28
CA CYS A 125 -7.79 11.61 7.09
C CYS A 125 -8.18 12.35 8.39
N PRO A 126 -9.46 12.31 8.81
CA PRO A 126 -9.90 12.81 10.10
C PRO A 126 -9.13 12.23 11.29
N GLU A 127 -9.16 12.91 12.45
CA GLU A 127 -8.57 12.38 13.68
C GLU A 127 -9.10 10.95 13.99
N GLY A 128 -8.18 10.03 14.30
CA GLY A 128 -8.52 8.62 14.55
C GLY A 128 -8.62 7.73 13.30
N THR A 129 -8.33 8.26 12.11
CA THR A 129 -8.32 7.50 10.86
C THR A 129 -6.98 7.66 10.14
N ALA A 130 -6.55 6.65 9.38
CA ALA A 130 -5.33 6.69 8.57
C ALA A 130 -5.63 6.26 7.14
N CYS A 131 -4.73 6.62 6.23
CA CYS A 131 -4.89 6.27 4.84
C CYS A 131 -4.48 4.82 4.58
N ASP A 132 -5.41 4.00 4.10
CA ASP A 132 -5.08 2.72 3.49
C ASP A 132 -4.57 2.98 2.07
N PHE A 133 -3.26 2.88 1.83
CA PHE A 133 -2.67 3.11 0.50
C PHE A 133 -3.00 2.03 -0.55
N GLY A 134 -3.62 0.92 -0.15
CA GLY A 134 -4.15 -0.09 -1.08
C GLY A 134 -5.50 0.31 -1.67
N THR A 135 -6.35 0.96 -0.88
CA THR A 135 -7.71 1.36 -1.27
C THR A 135 -7.90 2.89 -1.40
N TYR A 136 -6.90 3.67 -1.00
CA TYR A 136 -6.90 5.14 -0.92
C TYR A 136 -8.10 5.71 -0.15
N SER A 137 -8.54 4.99 0.89
CA SER A 137 -9.68 5.34 1.74
C SER A 137 -9.22 5.57 3.17
N CYS A 138 -9.90 6.48 3.89
CA CYS A 138 -9.62 6.67 5.30
C CYS A 138 -10.27 5.55 6.10
N VAL A 139 -9.45 4.70 6.68
CA VAL A 139 -9.88 3.63 7.57
C VAL A 139 -9.71 4.11 9.00
N GLU A 140 -10.65 3.77 9.88
CA GLU A 140 -10.43 3.90 11.32
C GLU A 140 -9.21 3.06 11.67
N VAL A 141 -8.13 3.75 12.02
CA VAL A 141 -7.01 3.07 12.66
C VAL A 141 -7.37 2.98 14.11
N GLU A 142 -7.20 1.79 14.66
CA GLU A 142 -7.08 1.66 16.11
C GLU A 142 -5.91 2.55 16.52
N SER A 143 -6.23 3.76 16.98
CA SER A 143 -5.25 4.70 17.51
C SER A 143 -4.42 3.98 18.56
N CYS A 144 -3.14 4.29 18.69
CA CYS A 144 -2.24 3.57 19.59
C CYS A 144 -2.73 3.43 21.04
N GLY A 145 -3.67 4.27 21.49
CA GLY A 145 -4.14 4.27 22.87
C GLY A 145 -2.95 4.47 23.81
N ASP A 146 -2.76 3.54 24.74
CA ASP A 146 -1.64 3.53 25.68
C ASP A 146 -0.43 2.70 25.18
N VAL A 147 -0.48 2.13 23.96
CA VAL A 147 0.63 1.39 23.36
C VAL A 147 1.72 2.36 22.94
N THR A 148 2.93 2.13 23.45
CA THR A 148 4.10 2.96 23.14
C THR A 148 4.84 2.43 21.90
N PRO A 149 5.81 3.18 21.35
CA PRO A 149 6.70 2.67 20.31
C PRO A 149 7.56 1.48 20.73
N MET A 150 7.72 1.26 22.04
CA MET A 150 8.42 0.09 22.59
C MET A 150 7.55 -1.17 22.53
N GLY A 151 6.25 -1.01 22.27
CA GLY A 151 5.28 -2.08 22.09
C GLY A 151 4.92 -2.83 23.36
N CYS A 152 4.17 -3.91 23.17
CA CYS A 152 3.72 -4.86 24.17
C CYS A 152 3.29 -6.16 23.48
N CYS A 153 3.03 -7.20 24.26
CA CYS A 153 2.51 -8.50 23.83
C CYS A 153 1.06 -8.69 24.27
N SER A 154 0.28 -9.32 23.40
CA SER A 154 -1.02 -9.92 23.70
C SER A 154 -0.96 -11.39 23.25
N GLY A 155 -0.51 -12.27 24.15
CA GLY A 155 -0.13 -13.64 23.77
C GLY A 155 1.06 -13.65 22.80
N ASP A 156 0.92 -14.34 21.66
CA ASP A 156 1.93 -14.39 20.59
C ASP A 156 1.82 -13.24 19.58
N THR A 157 0.99 -12.23 19.87
CA THR A 157 0.85 -11.05 19.01
C THR A 157 1.62 -9.89 19.62
N VAL A 158 2.51 -9.28 18.84
CA VAL A 158 3.17 -8.03 19.22
C VAL A 158 2.36 -6.85 18.70
N GLN A 159 2.23 -5.83 19.55
CA GLN A 159 1.63 -4.56 19.17
C GLN A 159 2.60 -3.42 19.44
N PHE A 160 2.75 -2.48 18.52
CA PHE A 160 3.59 -1.30 18.72
C PHE A 160 3.04 -0.09 17.97
N CYS A 161 3.25 1.09 18.54
CA CYS A 161 2.86 2.34 17.91
C CYS A 161 3.99 2.86 17.02
N ASN A 162 3.74 3.07 15.73
CA ASN A 162 4.73 3.72 14.88
C ASN A 162 4.79 5.24 15.13
N ALA A 163 5.76 5.92 14.51
CA ALA A 163 5.92 7.37 14.64
C ALA A 163 4.70 8.16 14.13
N ASP A 164 3.92 7.57 13.24
CA ASP A 164 2.72 8.17 12.64
C ASP A 164 1.46 7.99 13.51
N GLY A 165 1.57 7.36 14.68
CA GLY A 165 0.45 7.15 15.61
C GLY A 165 -0.48 6.00 15.22
N ILE A 166 -0.01 5.09 14.36
CA ILE A 166 -0.72 3.90 13.90
C ILE A 166 -0.29 2.70 14.75
N LEU A 167 -1.28 1.99 15.28
CA LEU A 167 -1.06 0.72 15.97
C LEU A 167 -0.74 -0.38 14.94
N ASN A 168 0.45 -0.94 15.06
CA ASN A 168 0.88 -2.08 14.26
C ASN A 168 0.70 -3.35 15.07
N ILE A 169 0.05 -4.35 14.48
CA ILE A 169 -0.25 -5.64 15.11
C ILE A 169 0.38 -6.73 14.25
N VAL A 170 1.28 -7.51 14.83
CA VAL A 170 1.97 -8.62 14.14
C VAL A 170 1.75 -9.91 14.91
N ASN A 171 1.16 -10.91 14.24
CA ASN A 171 0.95 -12.23 14.81
C ASN A 171 2.20 -13.10 14.60
N CYS A 172 3.01 -13.26 15.64
CA CYS A 172 4.28 -13.98 15.57
C CYS A 172 4.08 -15.47 15.24
N ALA A 173 2.93 -16.05 15.58
CA ALA A 173 2.62 -17.44 15.24
C ALA A 173 2.43 -17.67 13.73
N GLN A 174 2.29 -16.61 12.92
CA GLN A 174 2.18 -16.68 11.47
C GLN A 174 3.49 -16.32 10.73
N GLU A 175 4.55 -16.01 11.47
CA GLU A 175 5.85 -15.72 10.88
C GLU A 175 6.43 -16.95 10.18
N SER A 176 7.03 -16.72 9.02
CA SER A 176 7.70 -17.79 8.26
C SER A 176 9.03 -18.22 8.88
N ASP A 177 9.58 -17.38 9.76
CA ASP A 177 10.84 -17.62 10.46
C ASP A 177 10.56 -18.40 11.77
N PRO A 178 11.05 -19.64 11.91
CA PRO A 178 10.82 -20.44 13.12
C PRO A 178 11.45 -19.83 14.38
N GLU A 179 12.39 -18.90 14.24
CA GLU A 179 13.02 -18.18 15.35
C GLU A 179 12.21 -16.94 15.78
N LYS A 180 11.03 -16.69 15.20
CA LYS A 180 10.19 -15.52 15.47
C LYS A 180 8.73 -15.88 15.72
N THR A 181 8.50 -16.97 16.45
CA THR A 181 7.16 -17.55 16.62
C THR A 181 6.42 -17.06 17.86
N THR A 182 7.09 -16.33 18.76
CA THR A 182 6.54 -15.86 20.04
C THR A 182 6.78 -14.37 20.23
N CYS A 183 5.91 -13.66 20.94
CA CYS A 183 6.16 -12.26 21.29
C CYS A 183 7.09 -12.16 22.50
N GLY A 184 8.16 -11.37 22.38
CA GLY A 184 9.15 -11.22 23.45
C GLY A 184 9.99 -9.96 23.32
N TRP A 185 10.71 -9.64 24.39
CA TRP A 185 11.56 -8.47 24.48
C TRP A 185 12.89 -8.66 23.74
N VAL A 186 13.27 -7.68 22.92
CA VAL A 186 14.53 -7.64 22.19
C VAL A 186 15.38 -6.46 22.66
N ASP A 187 16.55 -6.76 23.20
CA ASP A 187 17.55 -5.76 23.61
C ASP A 187 18.41 -5.34 22.41
N PHE A 188 18.44 -4.03 22.12
CA PHE A 188 19.36 -3.45 21.14
C PHE A 188 20.57 -2.77 21.80
N SER A 189 20.44 -2.42 23.08
CA SER A 189 21.53 -1.92 23.92
C SER A 189 21.26 -2.22 25.39
N GLU A 190 22.24 -2.02 26.27
CA GLU A 190 22.09 -2.22 27.73
C GLU A 190 21.01 -1.32 28.38
N ALA A 191 20.36 -0.42 27.62
CA ALA A 191 19.36 0.51 28.13
C ALA A 191 18.12 0.70 27.24
N THR A 192 18.04 0.02 26.08
CA THR A 192 16.92 0.21 25.13
C THR A 192 16.56 -1.10 24.44
N GLY A 193 15.27 -1.39 24.39
CA GLY A 193 14.70 -2.50 23.64
C GLY A 193 13.23 -2.23 23.31
N PHE A 194 12.60 -3.22 22.68
CA PHE A 194 11.18 -3.21 22.35
C PHE A 194 10.65 -4.64 22.27
N TYR A 195 9.34 -4.79 22.32
CA TYR A 195 8.67 -6.06 22.06
C TYR A 195 8.63 -6.32 20.55
N ALA A 196 8.99 -7.54 20.16
CA ALA A 196 8.99 -8.00 18.78
C ALA A 196 8.69 -9.51 18.71
N CYS A 197 8.60 -10.04 17.49
CA CYS A 197 8.57 -11.49 17.30
C CYS A 197 9.97 -12.09 17.47
N THR A 198 10.07 -13.02 18.43
CA THR A 198 11.29 -13.71 18.87
C THR A 198 11.03 -15.21 19.02
N ASN A 199 12.00 -15.96 19.53
CA ASN A 199 11.88 -17.38 19.87
C ASN A 199 11.60 -17.64 21.35
N GLU A 200 11.57 -16.60 22.17
CA GLU A 200 11.34 -16.69 23.61
C GLU A 200 10.43 -15.57 24.11
N ALA A 201 9.41 -15.94 24.88
CA ALA A 201 8.51 -15.02 25.56
C ALA A 201 9.20 -14.36 26.77
N THR A 202 10.11 -13.43 26.51
CA THR A 202 10.86 -12.68 27.53
C THR A 202 10.17 -11.35 27.83
N ALA A 203 10.09 -11.00 29.11
CA ALA A 203 9.66 -9.67 29.54
C ALA A 203 10.87 -8.70 29.56
N GLU A 204 10.59 -7.40 29.50
CA GLU A 204 11.60 -6.37 29.69
C GLU A 204 12.29 -6.53 31.07
N PRO A 205 13.63 -6.51 31.16
CA PRO A 205 14.34 -6.87 32.39
C PRO A 205 14.09 -5.96 33.60
N THR A 206 13.80 -4.67 33.38
CA THR A 206 13.61 -3.67 34.45
C THR A 206 12.15 -3.56 34.93
N GLY A 207 11.20 -4.10 34.17
CA GLY A 207 9.76 -3.92 34.36
C GLY A 207 9.27 -2.50 34.05
N ALA A 208 10.08 -1.67 33.39
CA ALA A 208 9.71 -0.31 33.02
C ALA A 208 8.70 -0.30 31.87
N VAL A 209 8.73 -1.31 31.01
CA VAL A 209 7.73 -1.54 29.96
C VAL A 209 7.04 -2.87 30.23
N PRO A 210 5.73 -2.87 30.53
CA PRO A 210 5.00 -4.10 30.81
C PRO A 210 4.88 -4.95 29.54
N MET A 211 4.98 -6.27 29.72
CA MET A 211 4.80 -7.22 28.61
C MET A 211 3.36 -7.30 28.14
N GLU A 212 2.39 -7.18 29.03
CA GLU A 212 0.98 -7.22 28.67
C GLU A 212 0.53 -5.87 28.09
N CYS A 213 -0.14 -5.91 26.95
CA CYS A 213 -0.73 -4.72 26.38
C CYS A 213 -1.82 -4.14 27.29
N PRO A 214 -1.89 -2.80 27.43
CA PRO A 214 -3.00 -2.16 28.13
C PRO A 214 -4.31 -2.55 27.45
N ALA A 215 -5.37 -2.77 28.23
CA ALA A 215 -6.65 -3.31 27.74
C ALA A 215 -7.31 -2.45 26.63
N SER A 216 -6.87 -1.20 26.44
CA SER A 216 -7.28 -0.32 25.33
C SER A 216 -6.71 -0.72 23.96
N ALA A 217 -5.77 -1.66 23.92
CA ALA A 217 -5.15 -2.18 22.69
C ALA A 217 -5.55 -3.64 22.41
N CYS A 218 -6.60 -4.10 23.09
CA CYS A 218 -7.16 -5.41 22.81
C CYS A 218 -7.94 -5.31 21.49
N LEU A 219 -7.54 -6.11 20.50
CA LEU A 219 -8.24 -6.22 19.24
C LEU A 219 -9.56 -6.97 19.49
N PRO A 220 -10.72 -6.32 19.32
CA PRO A 220 -12.01 -6.95 19.58
C PRO A 220 -12.19 -8.18 18.68
N ASP A 221 -12.36 -9.36 19.28
CA ASP A 221 -12.66 -10.58 18.53
C ASP A 221 -14.16 -10.85 18.50
N CYS A 222 -14.76 -10.39 17.40
CA CYS A 222 -16.16 -10.62 17.06
C CYS A 222 -16.36 -11.72 16.03
N THR A 223 -15.32 -12.50 15.72
CA THR A 223 -15.43 -13.57 14.74
C THR A 223 -16.46 -14.61 15.19
N GLY A 224 -17.56 -14.69 14.45
CA GLY A 224 -18.65 -15.63 14.75
C GLY A 224 -19.59 -15.21 15.88
N LYS A 225 -19.56 -13.94 16.31
CA LYS A 225 -20.48 -13.40 17.33
C LYS A 225 -21.44 -12.37 16.70
N GLU A 226 -22.73 -12.47 17.00
CA GLU A 226 -23.74 -11.46 16.64
C GLU A 226 -23.97 -10.41 17.75
N CYS A 227 -23.71 -10.81 18.99
CA CYS A 227 -23.90 -10.04 20.22
C CYS A 227 -22.91 -10.55 21.29
N GLY A 228 -22.62 -9.78 22.34
CA GLY A 228 -21.83 -10.25 23.50
C GLY A 228 -20.46 -9.59 23.62
N ASP A 229 -19.64 -10.00 24.60
CA ASP A 229 -18.34 -9.36 24.85
C ASP A 229 -17.35 -9.63 23.69
N ASP A 230 -16.56 -8.60 23.34
CA ASP A 230 -15.52 -8.67 22.31
C ASP A 230 -14.17 -9.21 22.82
N GLY A 231 -14.09 -9.55 24.11
CA GLY A 231 -12.85 -9.99 24.77
C GLY A 231 -11.97 -8.85 25.27
N CYS A 232 -12.36 -7.60 25.00
CA CYS A 232 -11.57 -6.39 25.22
C CYS A 232 -12.28 -5.38 26.14
N GLY A 233 -13.40 -5.78 26.73
CA GLY A 233 -14.23 -4.92 27.58
C GLY A 233 -15.24 -4.08 26.81
N GLY A 234 -15.31 -4.24 25.48
CA GLY A 234 -16.40 -3.76 24.63
C GLY A 234 -17.37 -4.89 24.26
N SER A 235 -18.23 -4.66 23.27
CA SER A 235 -19.25 -5.64 22.84
C SER A 235 -19.35 -5.78 21.33
N CYS A 236 -19.41 -7.02 20.85
CA CYS A 236 -19.67 -7.39 19.47
C CYS A 236 -21.15 -7.20 19.13
N GLY A 237 -21.55 -6.04 18.62
CA GLY A 237 -22.93 -5.79 18.17
C GLY A 237 -23.96 -5.71 19.30
N GLY A 238 -25.25 -5.74 18.93
CA GLY A 238 -26.36 -5.64 19.88
C GLY A 238 -27.67 -6.15 19.30
N CYS A 239 -28.41 -6.94 20.08
CA CYS A 239 -29.66 -7.53 19.60
C CYS A 239 -30.79 -6.50 19.56
N LEU A 240 -31.50 -6.44 18.43
CA LEU A 240 -32.71 -5.66 18.31
C LEU A 240 -33.81 -6.28 19.17
N ALA A 241 -34.44 -5.47 20.02
CA ALA A 241 -35.54 -5.92 20.84
C ALA A 241 -36.67 -6.52 19.95
N PRO A 242 -37.27 -7.67 20.31
CA PRO A 242 -37.20 -8.34 21.61
C PRO A 242 -36.10 -9.41 21.75
N ALA A 243 -35.16 -9.53 20.81
CA ALA A 243 -34.11 -10.54 20.89
C ALA A 243 -33.11 -10.26 22.03
N ILE A 244 -32.64 -11.31 22.67
CA ILE A 244 -31.66 -11.27 23.76
C ILE A 244 -30.42 -12.04 23.32
N CYS A 245 -29.25 -11.52 23.69
CA CYS A 245 -28.00 -12.20 23.43
C CYS A 245 -27.89 -13.48 24.27
N ASN A 246 -27.78 -14.63 23.64
CA ASN A 246 -27.64 -15.90 24.34
C ASN A 246 -26.17 -16.22 24.66
N ALA A 247 -25.93 -17.33 25.37
CA ALA A 247 -24.58 -17.73 25.80
C ALA A 247 -23.65 -18.15 24.64
N ASN A 248 -24.18 -18.40 23.45
CA ASN A 248 -23.41 -18.70 22.25
C ASN A 248 -23.04 -17.44 21.45
N ASN A 249 -23.35 -16.24 21.98
CA ASN A 249 -23.14 -14.96 21.29
C ASN A 249 -24.03 -14.78 20.05
N GLU A 250 -25.22 -15.40 20.04
CA GLU A 250 -26.22 -15.28 18.98
C GLU A 250 -27.45 -14.51 19.49
N CYS A 251 -28.11 -13.75 18.59
CA CYS A 251 -29.32 -13.02 18.95
C CYS A 251 -30.56 -13.91 18.87
N GLU A 252 -31.06 -14.32 20.03
CA GLU A 252 -32.23 -15.19 20.13
C GLU A 252 -33.49 -14.38 20.44
N GLY A 253 -34.43 -14.37 19.50
CA GLY A 253 -35.78 -13.86 19.73
C GLY A 253 -36.54 -14.74 20.73
N PRO A 254 -37.55 -14.21 21.45
CA PRO A 254 -38.44 -15.08 22.23
C PRO A 254 -39.02 -16.11 21.27
N GLU A 255 -38.79 -17.40 21.54
CA GLU A 255 -39.27 -18.47 20.67
C GLU A 255 -40.76 -18.24 20.36
N PRO A 256 -41.18 -18.38 19.09
CA PRO A 256 -42.59 -18.37 18.77
C PRO A 256 -43.21 -19.53 19.56
N ASN A 257 -43.99 -19.18 20.58
CA ASN A 257 -44.69 -20.13 21.43
C ASN A 257 -45.31 -21.24 20.55
N PRO A 258 -44.90 -22.51 20.68
CA PRO A 258 -45.48 -23.60 19.88
C PRO A 258 -46.97 -23.85 20.23
N ASP A 259 -47.52 -23.12 21.21
CA ASP A 259 -48.92 -23.15 21.61
C ASP A 259 -49.80 -22.12 20.87
N THR A 260 -49.55 -21.88 19.58
CA THR A 260 -50.63 -21.49 18.66
C THR A 260 -51.04 -22.66 17.79
N THR A 261 -51.37 -23.79 18.42
CA THR A 261 -52.31 -24.73 17.81
C THR A 261 -53.73 -24.13 17.90
N SER A 262 -53.96 -23.09 17.11
CA SER A 262 -55.34 -22.73 16.75
C SER A 262 -55.87 -23.83 15.83
N THR A 263 -56.32 -24.90 16.45
CA THR A 263 -57.36 -25.73 15.85
C THR A 263 -58.57 -24.83 15.72
N ASP A 264 -58.78 -24.30 14.52
CA ASP A 264 -60.11 -23.87 14.09
C ASP A 264 -60.74 -25.03 13.30
N PRO A 265 -61.51 -25.93 13.96
CA PRO A 265 -62.34 -26.86 13.25
C PRO A 265 -63.67 -26.18 12.91
N GLY A 266 -63.73 -25.61 11.72
CA GLY A 266 -64.93 -25.72 10.91
C GLY A 266 -65.61 -24.42 10.51
N THR A 267 -65.45 -24.10 9.24
CA THR A 267 -66.60 -23.73 8.40
C THR A 267 -66.46 -24.38 7.03
N THR A 268 -67.09 -25.55 6.88
CA THR A 268 -67.62 -26.00 5.60
C THR A 268 -68.73 -25.05 5.19
N GLY A 269 -68.57 -24.36 4.06
CA GLY A 269 -69.58 -23.47 3.51
C GLY A 269 -69.24 -23.07 2.08
N SER A 270 -69.44 -24.01 1.16
CA SER A 270 -69.64 -23.69 -0.24
C SER A 270 -70.94 -22.90 -0.37
N ASP A 271 -70.93 -21.72 -0.99
CA ASP A 271 -71.97 -21.35 -1.96
C ASP A 271 -71.63 -20.06 -2.72
N ALA A 272 -71.97 -20.12 -4.00
CA ALA A 272 -71.86 -19.06 -4.99
C ALA A 272 -73.14 -18.22 -5.08
N GLY A 273 -73.02 -16.96 -5.52
CA GLY A 273 -74.12 -16.07 -5.95
C GLY A 273 -74.06 -14.70 -5.26
N SER A 274 -73.64 -13.61 -5.91
CA SER A 274 -74.25 -12.82 -7.01
C SER A 274 -75.30 -11.79 -6.56
N GLY A 275 -75.00 -10.50 -6.81
CA GLY A 275 -75.89 -9.32 -6.81
C GLY A 275 -76.15 -8.65 -5.45
N ASP A 276 -76.32 -7.35 -5.29
CA ASP A 276 -76.29 -6.19 -6.19
C ASP A 276 -76.40 -4.91 -5.33
N GLN A 277 -75.75 -3.83 -5.79
CA GLN A 277 -76.13 -2.40 -5.74
C GLN A 277 -76.27 -1.57 -4.43
N ASN A 278 -75.46 -0.49 -4.43
CA ASN A 278 -75.75 0.91 -4.08
C ASN A 278 -76.01 1.33 -2.63
N THR A 279 -75.09 2.14 -2.07
CA THR A 279 -75.26 3.60 -1.91
C THR A 279 -73.95 4.28 -1.48
N PRO A 280 -73.78 5.61 -1.70
CA PRO A 280 -72.50 6.32 -1.71
C PRO A 280 -72.29 7.29 -0.52
N GLU A 281 -71.12 7.94 -0.52
CA GLU A 281 -70.74 9.20 0.18
C GLU A 281 -70.11 9.08 1.58
N ASP A 282 -68.77 9.10 1.64
CA ASP A 282 -67.93 10.21 2.17
C ASP A 282 -66.45 9.75 2.12
N ALA A 283 -65.59 10.27 1.23
CA ALA A 283 -64.74 11.45 1.44
C ALA A 283 -63.97 11.39 2.79
N THR A 284 -62.64 11.28 2.88
CA THR A 284 -61.52 11.80 2.08
C THR A 284 -60.18 11.17 2.57
N PRO A 285 -59.05 11.38 1.85
CA PRO A 285 -57.94 10.43 1.76
C PRO A 285 -56.63 10.89 2.45
N ASN A 286 -55.75 9.93 2.77
CA ASN A 286 -54.39 9.79 2.21
C ASN A 286 -53.50 8.94 3.13
N ASP A 287 -53.44 7.65 2.83
CA ASP A 287 -52.22 6.85 3.01
C ASP A 287 -51.49 6.85 1.67
N GLY A 288 -50.34 7.51 1.63
CA GLY A 288 -49.40 7.47 0.52
C GLY A 288 -48.42 6.33 0.73
N SER A 289 -48.80 5.14 0.28
CA SER A 289 -47.84 4.07 -0.01
C SER A 289 -47.54 4.07 -1.51
N SER A 290 -46.26 4.03 -1.88
CA SER A 290 -45.85 3.48 -3.17
C SER A 290 -44.54 2.72 -3.01
N TYR A 291 -44.72 1.44 -2.74
CA TYR A 291 -43.87 0.33 -3.15
C TYR A 291 -43.57 0.42 -4.64
N SER A 292 -42.30 0.21 -5.00
CA SER A 292 -41.91 -0.27 -6.33
C SER A 292 -41.08 -1.54 -6.13
N GLU A 293 -41.64 -2.65 -6.62
CA GLU A 293 -40.99 -3.92 -6.91
C GLU A 293 -39.76 -3.66 -7.81
N GLY A 294 -38.62 -4.37 -7.71
CA GLY A 294 -38.42 -5.81 -7.70
C GLY A 294 -37.50 -6.15 -8.89
N GLY A 295 -36.28 -6.61 -8.61
CA GLY A 295 -35.31 -7.08 -9.62
C GLY A 295 -34.17 -7.88 -8.95
N PRO A 296 -33.67 -8.96 -9.56
CA PRO A 296 -33.49 -10.23 -8.83
C PRO A 296 -32.08 -10.46 -8.25
N ILE A 297 -32.09 -11.02 -7.05
CA ILE A 297 -31.03 -11.80 -6.43
C ILE A 297 -30.81 -13.12 -7.20
N ASN A 298 -29.56 -13.44 -7.54
CA ASN A 298 -29.10 -14.79 -7.85
C ASN A 298 -28.02 -15.14 -6.81
N PRO A 299 -28.19 -16.26 -6.08
CA PRO A 299 -27.23 -17.37 -6.19
C PRO A 299 -27.98 -18.73 -6.17
N PRO A 300 -27.34 -19.92 -6.24
CA PRO A 300 -25.90 -20.25 -6.32
C PRO A 300 -25.55 -21.24 -7.45
N SER A 301 -24.26 -21.46 -7.73
CA SER A 301 -23.80 -22.81 -8.13
C SER A 301 -22.31 -23.01 -7.88
N SER A 302 -22.08 -24.04 -7.10
CA SER A 302 -20.85 -24.74 -6.75
C SER A 302 -20.17 -25.43 -7.92
N GLY A 303 -18.83 -25.48 -7.87
CA GLY A 303 -18.03 -26.61 -8.34
C GLY A 303 -17.02 -26.30 -9.43
N SER A 304 -15.73 -26.25 -9.09
CA SER A 304 -14.81 -27.31 -9.48
C SER A 304 -13.40 -27.06 -8.92
N SER A 305 -12.95 -28.00 -8.10
CA SER A 305 -11.56 -28.25 -7.74
C SER A 305 -10.67 -28.44 -8.97
N GLY A 306 -9.51 -27.79 -9.00
CA GLY A 306 -8.53 -27.93 -10.07
C GLY A 306 -7.13 -27.42 -9.68
N GLY A 307 -6.39 -28.24 -8.95
CA GLY A 307 -4.92 -28.41 -8.98
C GLY A 307 -4.01 -27.17 -9.05
N CYS A 308 -3.32 -26.89 -7.94
CA CYS A 308 -2.07 -26.15 -7.93
C CYS A 308 -0.97 -26.95 -8.65
N ASN A 309 -0.64 -26.59 -9.89
CA ASN A 309 0.61 -27.01 -10.51
C ASN A 309 1.69 -25.96 -10.24
N ARG A 310 2.62 -26.30 -9.35
CA ARG A 310 3.98 -25.75 -9.33
C ARG A 310 4.58 -25.92 -10.73
N SER A 311 5.03 -24.82 -11.32
CA SER A 311 6.00 -24.85 -12.41
C SER A 311 7.17 -23.99 -11.99
N ASP A 312 8.30 -24.66 -11.80
CA ASP A 312 9.59 -24.13 -11.41
C ASP A 312 10.04 -23.02 -12.37
N ALA A 313 10.32 -21.83 -11.82
CA ALA A 313 11.10 -20.80 -12.52
C ALA A 313 12.59 -20.99 -12.17
N PRO A 314 13.51 -21.01 -13.14
CA PRO A 314 14.93 -21.19 -12.89
C PRO A 314 15.55 -19.94 -12.25
N VAL A 315 16.21 -20.13 -11.12
CA VAL A 315 17.08 -19.15 -10.47
C VAL A 315 18.23 -18.71 -11.40
N PRO A 316 18.51 -17.41 -11.57
CA PRO A 316 19.66 -16.96 -12.34
C PRO A 316 20.96 -17.22 -11.57
N PHE A 317 21.86 -18.01 -12.17
CA PHE A 317 23.21 -18.38 -11.70
C PHE A 317 24.23 -17.20 -11.65
N GLY A 318 23.79 -15.97 -11.41
CA GLY A 318 24.62 -14.76 -11.47
C GLY A 318 25.27 -14.30 -10.15
N ALA A 319 24.76 -14.72 -8.99
CA ALA A 319 25.12 -14.11 -7.71
C ALA A 319 26.36 -14.70 -7.00
N LEU A 320 26.97 -15.76 -7.52
CA LEU A 320 28.09 -16.47 -6.85
C LEU A 320 29.50 -16.00 -7.25
N LEU A 321 29.64 -15.03 -8.16
CA LEU A 321 30.95 -14.55 -8.61
C LEU A 321 31.40 -13.22 -7.97
N LEU A 322 30.54 -12.51 -7.24
CA LEU A 322 30.92 -11.24 -6.59
C LEU A 322 31.45 -11.40 -5.15
N LEU A 323 31.16 -12.53 -4.48
CA LEU A 323 31.66 -12.80 -3.11
C LEU A 323 33.13 -13.23 -3.06
N SER A 324 33.74 -13.67 -4.18
CA SER A 324 35.15 -14.08 -4.22
C SER A 324 36.13 -12.91 -4.38
N ILE A 325 35.69 -11.76 -4.90
CA ILE A 325 36.54 -10.57 -5.09
C ILE A 325 36.69 -9.79 -3.77
N VAL A 326 35.66 -9.74 -2.93
CA VAL A 326 35.70 -9.05 -1.62
C VAL A 326 36.57 -9.80 -0.59
N PHE A 327 36.54 -11.14 -0.58
CA PHE A 327 37.39 -11.95 0.31
C PHE A 327 38.89 -11.91 -0.06
N GLY A 328 39.22 -11.75 -1.35
CA GLY A 328 40.61 -11.60 -1.80
C GLY A 328 41.26 -10.28 -1.36
N TRP A 329 40.46 -9.21 -1.26
CA TRP A 329 40.94 -7.88 -0.87
C TRP A 329 41.16 -7.73 0.64
N LEU A 330 40.37 -8.44 1.46
CA LEU A 330 40.55 -8.45 2.92
C LEU A 330 41.76 -9.29 3.39
N LEU A 331 42.11 -10.36 2.66
CA LEU A 331 43.25 -11.20 3.01
C LEU A 331 44.62 -10.62 2.61
N THR A 332 44.66 -9.70 1.64
CA THR A 332 45.90 -9.03 1.21
C THR A 332 46.29 -7.85 2.11
N ARG A 333 45.34 -7.18 2.78
CA ARG A 333 45.64 -6.08 3.72
C ARG A 333 46.21 -6.51 5.07
N ARG A 334 46.11 -7.79 5.46
CA ARG A 334 46.66 -8.28 6.74
C ARG A 334 48.16 -8.62 6.73
N ARG A 335 48.87 -8.49 5.60
CA ARG A 335 50.30 -8.86 5.50
C ARG A 335 51.31 -7.71 5.50
N PHE A 336 50.87 -6.46 5.61
CA PHE A 336 51.79 -5.30 5.64
C PHE A 336 51.54 -4.43 6.87
N THR A 337 51.74 -5.00 8.05
CA THR A 337 52.13 -4.23 9.23
C THR A 337 53.18 -5.01 10.02
N GLN A 338 54.39 -4.43 10.02
CA GLN A 338 55.50 -4.59 10.97
C GLN A 338 56.54 -5.68 10.75
N PRO A 339 57.78 -5.45 11.23
CA PRO A 339 58.25 -4.41 12.17
C PRO A 339 58.68 -3.07 11.53
#